data_AF-A0A526YDF4-F1
#
_entry.id   AF-A0A526YDF4-F1
#
_cell.length_a   1.000
_cell.length_b   1.000
_cell.length_c   1.000
_cell.angle_alpha   90.00
_cell.angle_beta   90.00
_cell.angle_gamma   90.00
#
_symmetry.space_group_name_H-M   'P 1'
#
loop_
_entity.id
_entity.type
_entity.pdbx_description
1 polymer ?
#
loop_
_entity_poly.entity_id
_entity_poly.type
_entity_poly.pdbx_seq_one_letter_code
_entity_poly.pdbx_strand_id
1 'polypeptide(L)'
;HLLEADEGDIVIENGALKVAGTDKQVPWFQMALAAYTAHNLPGGMEPGLKETSFYDPSNFTFPAGCYVCEVEIDPETGVTEVVQFVAADDFGNIINPMIVEGQVHGGVAQGIGQALLEGTRYDASGQLLTASYMD
;
A
#
# COMPACT_ATOMS: atom_id res chain seq x y z
N HIS A 1 2.15 36.55 2.48
CA HIS A 1 1.99 36.46 1.01
C HIS A 1 0.77 35.63 0.64
N LEU A 2 0.32 35.74 -0.63
CA LEU A 2 -0.93 35.25 -1.26
C LEU A 2 -2.23 35.37 -0.45
N LEU A 3 -2.30 34.78 0.75
CA LEU A 3 -3.43 34.81 1.68
C LEU A 3 -3.30 35.86 2.80
N GLU A 4 -2.12 36.47 2.95
CA GLU A 4 -1.84 37.49 3.99
C GLU A 4 -2.13 36.99 5.42
N ALA A 5 -1.82 35.72 5.68
CA ALA A 5 -1.92 35.09 6.99
C ALA A 5 -0.56 34.52 7.41
N ASP A 6 -0.44 34.21 8.70
CA ASP A 6 0.70 33.50 9.26
C ASP A 6 0.74 32.06 8.73
N GLU A 7 1.93 31.46 8.62
CA GLU A 7 2.09 30.08 8.15
C GLU A 7 1.45 29.06 9.09
N GLY A 8 1.47 29.32 10.41
CA GLY A 8 0.86 28.47 11.42
C GLY A 8 -0.67 28.46 11.37
N ASP A 9 -1.27 29.44 10.71
CA ASP A 9 -2.72 29.55 10.50
C ASP A 9 -3.19 28.88 9.20
N ILE A 10 -2.27 28.35 8.38
CA ILE A 10 -2.63 27.71 7.10
C ILE A 10 -2.95 26.22 7.28
N VAL A 11 -4.13 25.82 6.85
CA VAL A 11 -4.57 24.42 6.77
C VAL A 11 -4.71 24.02 5.30
N ILE A 12 -4.24 22.82 4.95
CA ILE A 12 -4.42 22.23 3.63
C ILE A 12 -5.53 21.17 3.73
N GLU A 13 -6.68 21.45 3.13
CA GLU A 13 -7.83 20.54 3.13
C GLU A 13 -8.59 20.64 1.80
N ASN A 14 -9.17 19.53 1.35
CA ASN A 14 -10.04 19.49 0.15
C ASN A 14 -9.44 20.15 -1.10
N GLY A 15 -8.11 20.06 -1.28
CA GLY A 15 -7.41 20.64 -2.44
C GLY A 15 -7.24 22.17 -2.38
N ALA A 16 -7.29 22.79 -1.21
CA ALA A 16 -7.06 24.23 -1.02
C ALA A 16 -6.18 24.51 0.21
N LEU A 17 -5.52 25.67 0.19
CA LEU A 17 -4.88 26.27 1.35
C LEU A 17 -5.86 27.28 1.96
N LYS A 18 -6.17 27.14 3.25
CA LYS A 18 -7.18 27.94 3.95
C LYS A 18 -6.60 28.55 5.21
N VAL A 19 -7.02 29.77 5.53
CA VAL A 19 -6.67 30.43 6.79
C VAL A 19 -7.67 29.98 7.86
N ALA A 20 -7.16 29.33 8.91
CA ALA A 20 -7.94 28.79 10.01
C ALA A 20 -8.89 29.85 10.61
N GLY A 21 -10.14 29.44 10.86
CA GLY A 21 -11.15 30.35 11.43
C GLY A 21 -11.72 31.40 10.47
N THR A 22 -11.37 31.36 9.18
CA THR A 22 -11.90 32.31 8.16
C THR A 22 -12.40 31.59 6.90
N ASP A 23 -12.94 32.37 5.96
CA ASP A 23 -13.33 31.95 4.61
C ASP A 23 -12.22 32.19 3.56
N LYS A 24 -11.09 32.79 3.95
CA LYS A 24 -9.96 33.03 3.05
C LYS A 24 -9.31 31.71 2.65
N GLN A 25 -9.26 31.44 1.35
CA GLN A 25 -8.63 30.26 0.79
C GLN A 25 -8.11 30.49 -0.63
N VAL A 26 -7.12 29.71 -1.03
CA VAL A 26 -6.61 29.63 -2.39
C VAL A 26 -6.57 28.16 -2.81
N PRO A 27 -7.14 27.78 -3.98
CA PRO A 27 -7.02 26.43 -4.51
C PRO A 27 -5.56 26.01 -4.71
N TRP A 28 -5.26 24.73 -4.45
CA TRP A 28 -3.91 24.17 -4.55
C TRP A 28 -3.21 24.49 -5.88
N PHE A 29 -3.95 24.38 -6.99
CA PHE A 29 -3.40 24.66 -8.32
C PHE A 29 -2.97 26.12 -8.52
N GLN A 30 -3.65 27.07 -7.86
CA GLN A 30 -3.28 28.49 -7.94
C GLN A 30 -2.04 28.77 -7.10
N MET A 31 -1.91 28.12 -5.94
CA MET A 31 -0.67 28.18 -5.15
C MET A 31 0.51 27.62 -5.94
N ALA A 32 0.34 26.45 -6.57
CA ALA A 32 1.36 25.88 -7.43
C ALA A 32 1.75 26.83 -8.57
N LEU A 33 0.78 27.42 -9.28
CA LEU A 33 1.06 28.41 -10.33
C LEU A 33 1.81 29.65 -9.79
N ALA A 34 1.43 30.15 -8.61
CA ALA A 34 2.12 31.28 -7.97
C ALA A 34 3.58 30.94 -7.64
N ALA A 35 3.84 29.70 -7.19
CA ALA A 35 5.19 29.22 -6.92
C ALA A 35 6.06 29.17 -8.19
N TYR A 36 5.49 28.79 -9.34
CA TYR A 36 6.21 28.74 -10.62
C TYR A 36 6.38 30.11 -11.31
N THR A 37 5.37 30.98 -11.24
CA THR A 37 5.42 32.32 -11.87
C THR A 37 6.27 33.31 -11.08
N ALA A 38 6.48 33.04 -9.79
CA ALA A 38 7.38 33.76 -8.91
C ALA A 38 7.10 35.27 -8.70
N HIS A 39 5.93 35.77 -9.12
CA HIS A 39 5.60 37.20 -9.02
C HIS A 39 5.43 37.70 -7.58
N ASN A 40 5.06 36.83 -6.64
CA ASN A 40 4.75 37.17 -5.25
C ASN A 40 5.36 36.16 -4.26
N LEU A 41 6.59 35.71 -4.53
CA LEU A 41 7.31 34.85 -3.61
C LEU A 41 7.85 35.64 -2.41
N PRO A 42 7.89 35.02 -1.22
CA PRO A 42 8.66 35.53 -0.11
C PRO A 42 10.13 35.73 -0.49
N GLY A 43 10.79 36.71 0.12
CA GLY A 43 12.20 36.98 -0.12
C GLY A 43 13.09 35.76 0.20
N GLY A 44 14.00 35.42 -0.70
CA GLY A 44 14.94 34.29 -0.53
C GLY A 44 14.39 32.92 -0.95
N MET A 45 13.15 32.84 -1.41
CA MET A 45 12.56 31.60 -1.93
C MET A 45 12.84 31.42 -3.42
N GLU A 46 13.29 30.22 -3.80
CA GLU A 46 13.49 29.88 -5.22
C GLU A 46 12.14 29.59 -5.92
N PRO A 47 11.98 29.97 -7.20
CA PRO A 47 10.81 29.59 -7.99
C PRO A 47 10.64 28.08 -8.18
N GLY A 48 9.38 27.64 -8.21
CA GLY A 48 8.97 26.25 -8.46
C GLY A 48 8.28 25.58 -7.26
N LEU A 49 7.74 24.39 -7.49
CA LEU A 49 7.13 23.56 -6.45
C LEU A 49 7.48 22.09 -6.71
N LYS A 50 8.69 21.70 -6.31
CA LYS A 50 9.16 20.32 -6.36
C LYS A 50 9.93 20.03 -5.08
N GLU A 51 9.85 18.79 -4.63
CA GLU A 51 10.62 18.32 -3.49
C GLU A 51 11.13 16.90 -3.76
N THR A 52 12.32 16.59 -3.27
CA THR A 52 12.88 15.25 -3.29
C THR A 52 13.32 14.91 -1.87
N SER A 53 12.82 13.80 -1.34
CA SER A 53 13.26 13.27 -0.05
C SER A 53 13.77 11.85 -0.18
N PHE A 54 14.68 11.48 0.72
CA PHE A 54 15.11 10.11 0.93
C PHE A 54 14.71 9.73 2.35
N TYR A 55 14.04 8.60 2.50
CA TYR A 55 13.56 8.13 3.78
C TYR A 55 14.27 6.82 4.13
N ASP A 56 14.97 6.82 5.26
CA ASP A 56 15.55 5.64 5.88
C ASP A 56 14.71 5.31 7.14
N PRO A 57 13.93 4.21 7.13
CA PRO A 57 13.10 3.84 8.27
C PRO A 57 13.95 3.58 9.51
N SER A 58 13.62 4.23 10.63
CA SER A 58 14.29 3.98 11.90
C SER A 58 14.12 2.55 12.42
N ASN A 59 13.08 1.85 11.95
CA ASN A 59 12.80 0.45 12.25
C ASN A 59 11.88 -0.16 11.18
N PHE A 60 11.65 -1.46 11.25
CA PHE A 60 10.63 -2.16 10.47
C PHE A 60 9.21 -1.83 10.92
N THR A 61 8.25 -2.07 10.04
CA THR A 61 6.84 -2.22 10.41
C THR A 61 6.54 -3.68 10.70
N PHE A 62 5.66 -3.94 11.65
CA PHE A 62 5.31 -5.28 12.11
C PHE A 62 3.80 -5.48 11.98
N PRO A 63 3.28 -5.72 10.76
CA PRO A 63 1.88 -6.09 10.60
C PRO A 63 1.63 -7.42 11.30
N ALA A 64 0.38 -7.66 11.69
CA ALA A 64 -0.03 -8.89 12.35
C ALA A 64 -1.25 -9.47 11.64
N GLY A 65 -1.47 -10.77 11.77
CA GLY A 65 -2.66 -11.41 11.24
C GLY A 65 -2.97 -12.71 11.95
N CYS A 66 -4.22 -13.16 11.83
CA CYS A 66 -4.69 -14.44 12.31
C CYS A 66 -5.50 -15.12 11.22
N TYR A 67 -5.02 -16.29 10.78
CA TYR A 67 -5.59 -17.03 9.65
C TYR A 67 -6.14 -18.35 10.18
N VAL A 68 -7.36 -18.69 9.79
CA VAL A 68 -8.04 -19.93 10.16
C VAL A 68 -8.52 -20.61 8.88
N CYS A 69 -8.13 -21.86 8.69
CA CYS A 69 -8.49 -22.67 7.53
C CYS A 69 -9.20 -23.94 8.02
N GLU A 70 -10.41 -24.17 7.52
CA GLU A 70 -11.15 -25.41 7.70
C GLU A 70 -10.94 -26.28 6.46
N VAL A 71 -10.53 -27.52 6.69
CA VAL A 71 -10.29 -28.50 5.64
C VAL A 71 -11.00 -29.81 5.94
N GLU A 72 -11.51 -30.45 4.90
CA GLU A 72 -12.01 -31.81 4.93
C GLU A 72 -11.05 -32.73 4.18
N ILE A 73 -10.80 -33.92 4.73
CA ILE A 73 -9.86 -34.90 4.15
C ILE A 73 -10.57 -36.24 4.06
N ASP A 74 -10.63 -36.79 2.85
CA ASP A 74 -11.07 -38.17 2.64
C ASP A 74 -9.99 -39.13 3.20
N PRO A 75 -10.30 -39.96 4.21
CA PRO A 75 -9.31 -40.83 4.85
C PRO A 75 -8.85 -41.99 3.94
N GLU A 76 -9.61 -42.35 2.90
CA GLU A 76 -9.25 -43.42 1.98
C GLU A 76 -8.32 -42.92 0.85
N THR A 77 -8.54 -41.70 0.37
CA THR A 77 -7.83 -41.15 -0.81
C THR A 77 -6.81 -40.07 -0.47
N GLY A 78 -6.94 -39.41 0.67
CA GLY A 78 -6.15 -38.25 1.06
C GLY A 78 -6.54 -36.96 0.33
N VAL A 79 -7.58 -36.96 -0.50
CA VAL A 79 -8.08 -35.74 -1.16
C VAL A 79 -8.48 -34.75 -0.08
N THR A 80 -7.92 -33.53 -0.18
CA THR A 80 -8.12 -32.45 0.78
C THR A 80 -8.91 -31.33 0.12
N GLU A 81 -10.03 -30.94 0.71
CA GLU A 81 -10.85 -29.81 0.29
C GLU A 81 -10.72 -28.67 1.30
N VAL A 82 -10.55 -27.43 0.82
CA VAL A 82 -10.60 -26.23 1.65
C VAL A 82 -12.05 -25.76 1.72
N VAL A 83 -12.70 -25.97 2.86
CA VAL A 83 -14.12 -25.67 3.06
C VAL A 83 -14.33 -24.20 3.38
N GLN A 84 -13.47 -23.64 4.24
CA GLN A 84 -13.53 -22.23 4.62
C GLN A 84 -12.15 -21.68 4.94
N PHE A 85 -11.90 -20.44 4.52
CA PHE A 85 -10.70 -19.69 4.89
C PHE A 85 -11.10 -18.32 5.44
N VAL A 86 -10.63 -17.99 6.65
CA VAL A 86 -10.82 -16.69 7.28
C VAL A 86 -9.46 -16.05 7.49
N ALA A 87 -9.28 -14.86 6.92
CA ALA A 87 -8.10 -14.04 7.11
C ALA A 87 -8.47 -12.77 7.88
N ALA A 88 -7.76 -12.50 8.96
CA ALA A 88 -7.87 -11.25 9.71
C ALA A 88 -6.49 -10.61 9.79
N ASP A 89 -6.29 -9.51 9.10
CA ASP A 89 -5.02 -8.78 9.03
C ASP A 89 -5.10 -7.39 9.65
N ASP A 90 -4.06 -7.03 10.38
CA ASP A 90 -3.76 -5.68 10.85
C ASP A 90 -2.52 -5.15 10.12
N PHE A 91 -2.78 -4.31 9.12
CA PHE A 91 -1.76 -3.61 8.34
C PHE A 91 -1.52 -2.17 8.82
N GLY A 92 -2.09 -1.77 9.95
CA GLY A 92 -2.12 -0.37 10.38
C GLY A 92 -2.98 0.50 9.46
N ASN A 93 -2.41 1.59 8.93
CA ASN A 93 -3.16 2.53 8.09
C ASN A 93 -3.33 2.01 6.66
N ILE A 94 -4.55 1.58 6.33
CA ILE A 94 -4.91 1.11 5.00
C ILE A 94 -5.11 2.30 4.06
N ILE A 95 -4.25 2.41 3.03
CA ILE A 95 -4.33 3.45 2.00
C ILE A 95 -5.49 3.17 1.03
N ASN A 96 -5.61 1.93 0.57
CA ASN A 96 -6.66 1.51 -0.36
C ASN A 96 -7.17 0.11 0.01
N PRO A 97 -8.38 0.00 0.61
CA PRO A 97 -8.93 -1.29 1.04
C PRO A 97 -9.09 -2.31 -0.09
N MET A 98 -9.51 -1.88 -1.28
CA MET A 98 -9.74 -2.78 -2.42
C MET A 98 -8.44 -3.42 -2.90
N ILE A 99 -7.34 -2.67 -2.92
CA ILE A 99 -6.03 -3.21 -3.30
C ILE A 99 -5.55 -4.20 -2.23
N VAL A 100 -5.68 -3.85 -0.95
CA VAL A 100 -5.27 -4.72 0.17
C VAL A 100 -6.04 -6.03 0.15
N GLU A 101 -7.36 -5.99 -0.05
CA GLU A 101 -8.19 -7.19 -0.20
C GLU A 101 -7.72 -8.07 -1.36
N GLY A 102 -7.41 -7.48 -2.52
CA GLY A 102 -6.83 -8.20 -3.66
C GLY A 102 -5.48 -8.85 -3.36
N GLN A 103 -4.62 -8.20 -2.56
CA GLN A 103 -3.35 -8.77 -2.11
C GLN A 103 -3.56 -9.98 -1.19
N VAL A 104 -4.50 -9.88 -0.23
CA VAL A 104 -4.82 -10.99 0.69
C VAL A 104 -5.35 -12.18 -0.10
N HIS A 105 -6.29 -11.98 -1.03
CA HIS A 105 -6.80 -13.06 -1.88
C HIS A 105 -5.70 -13.74 -2.70
N GLY A 106 -4.82 -12.94 -3.34
CA GLY A 106 -3.70 -13.47 -4.11
C GLY A 106 -2.73 -14.28 -3.24
N GLY A 107 -2.38 -13.77 -2.06
CA GLY A 107 -1.48 -14.44 -1.12
C GLY A 107 -2.08 -15.72 -0.55
N VAL A 108 -3.36 -15.73 -0.20
CA VAL A 108 -4.06 -16.93 0.28
C VAL A 108 -4.12 -18.00 -0.80
N ALA A 109 -4.45 -17.63 -2.05
CA ALA A 109 -4.47 -18.57 -3.17
C ALA A 109 -3.08 -19.21 -3.41
N GLN A 110 -2.03 -18.40 -3.38
CA GLN A 110 -0.64 -18.89 -3.49
C GLN A 110 -0.26 -19.79 -2.31
N GLY A 111 -0.63 -19.42 -1.08
CA GLY A 111 -0.35 -20.21 0.11
C GLY A 111 -1.05 -21.57 0.09
N ILE A 112 -2.31 -21.63 -0.37
CA ILE A 112 -3.04 -22.89 -0.57
C ILE A 112 -2.37 -23.73 -1.65
N GLY A 113 -1.99 -23.12 -2.78
CA GLY A 113 -1.24 -23.77 -3.85
C GLY A 113 0.04 -24.42 -3.33
N GLN A 114 0.86 -23.66 -2.60
CA GLN A 114 2.10 -24.15 -2.02
C GLN A 114 1.89 -25.28 -1.01
N ALA A 115 0.85 -25.19 -0.18
CA ALA A 115 0.59 -26.17 0.87
C ALA A 115 0.05 -27.50 0.33
N LEU A 116 -0.77 -27.48 -0.72
CA LEU A 116 -1.54 -28.65 -1.16
C LEU A 116 -1.13 -29.20 -2.53
N LEU A 117 -0.55 -28.37 -3.41
CA LEU A 117 -0.39 -28.69 -4.82
C LEU A 117 1.06 -28.63 -5.28
N GLU A 118 1.78 -27.55 -4.94
CA GLU A 118 3.07 -27.27 -5.54
C GLU A 118 4.21 -28.08 -4.91
N GLY A 119 5.18 -28.47 -5.74
CA GLY A 119 6.40 -29.09 -5.24
C GLY A 119 7.49 -29.20 -6.29
N THR A 120 8.59 -28.46 -6.11
CA THR A 120 9.78 -28.63 -6.94
C THR A 120 10.46 -29.96 -6.63
N ARG A 121 10.60 -30.85 -7.62
CA ARG A 121 11.25 -32.15 -7.46
C ARG A 121 12.44 -32.29 -8.38
N TYR A 122 13.56 -32.73 -7.81
CA TYR A 122 14.76 -33.07 -8.56
C TYR A 122 15.05 -34.57 -8.42
N ASP A 123 15.55 -35.19 -9.48
CA ASP A 123 16.07 -36.56 -9.39
C ASP A 123 17.51 -36.60 -8.83
N ALA A 124 18.06 -37.81 -8.69
CA ALA A 124 19.40 -38.02 -8.14
C ALA A 124 20.53 -37.42 -9.01
N SER A 125 20.27 -37.08 -10.28
CA SER A 125 21.22 -36.42 -11.17
C SER A 125 21.15 -34.89 -11.09
N GLY A 126 20.16 -34.35 -10.37
CA GLY A 126 19.89 -32.91 -10.28
C GLY A 126 19.01 -32.38 -11.41
N GLN A 127 18.34 -33.25 -12.17
CA GLN A 127 17.38 -32.82 -13.19
C GLN A 127 16.05 -32.41 -12.53
N LEU A 128 15.51 -31.25 -12.91
CA LEU A 128 14.18 -30.79 -12.48
C LEU A 128 13.11 -31.62 -13.18
N LEU A 129 12.23 -32.27 -12.41
CA LEU A 129 11.17 -33.14 -12.89
C LEU A 129 9.84 -32.39 -13.08
N THR A 130 9.57 -31.40 -12.24
CA THR A 130 8.33 -30.60 -12.22
C THR A 130 8.58 -29.25 -12.89
N ALA A 131 8.77 -29.26 -14.21
CA ALA A 131 9.24 -28.11 -14.99
C ALA A 131 8.15 -27.48 -15.87
N SER A 132 6.89 -27.91 -15.70
CA SER A 132 5.74 -27.41 -16.44
C SER A 132 4.50 -27.32 -15.55
N TYR A 133 3.43 -26.68 -16.05
CA TYR A 133 2.15 -26.62 -15.33
C TYR A 133 1.35 -27.93 -15.36
N MET A 134 1.86 -28.98 -16.03
CA MET A 134 1.24 -30.31 -16.02
C MET A 134 1.64 -31.14 -14.79
N ASP A 135 2.67 -30.70 -14.07
CA ASP A 135 3.37 -31.46 -13.03
C ASP A 135 3.00 -31.01 -11.61
#